data_AF-A0A7G6Z6M1-F1
#
_entry.id   AF-A0A7G6Z6M1-F1
#
_cell.length_a   1.000
_cell.length_b   1.000
_cell.length_c   1.000
_cell.angle_alpha   90.00
_cell.angle_beta   90.00
_cell.angle_gamma   90.00
#
_symmetry.space_group_name_H-M   'P 1'
#
loop_
_entity.id
_entity.type
_entity.pdbx_description
1 polymer ?
#
loop_
_entity_poly.entity_id
_entity_poly.type
_entity_poly.pdbx_seq_one_letter_code
_entity_poly.pdbx_strand_id
1 'polypeptide(L)'
;MSANSPCTAVVLAGAVLILAGCSIRSGPPPEFTDRSPLVSCGEIVLAQGDTVPPGAIRCMDEAAGKSGAELSISSPTTEGDAIISYFRVGPEIDGIDQFVDATRDSFGPRRWTYQHCRGNVTISEYGACTAR
;
A
#
# COMPACT_ATOMS: atom_id res chain seq x y z
N MET A 1 16.42 -23.28 -3.35
CA MET A 1 15.90 -23.73 -4.66
C MET A 1 16.06 -22.57 -5.63
N SER A 2 16.96 -22.76 -6.59
CA SER A 2 17.28 -21.81 -7.65
C SER A 2 16.42 -22.14 -8.87
N ALA A 3 15.90 -21.12 -9.53
CA ALA A 3 15.51 -21.21 -10.93
C ALA A 3 15.83 -19.87 -11.60
N ASN A 4 17.10 -19.72 -11.95
CA ASN A 4 17.50 -18.86 -13.07
C ASN A 4 16.81 -19.40 -14.34
N SER A 5 16.08 -18.57 -15.06
CA SER A 5 15.75 -18.83 -16.46
C SER A 5 16.64 -17.95 -17.35
N PRO A 6 17.53 -18.53 -18.18
CA PRO A 6 18.26 -17.78 -19.18
C PRO A 6 17.33 -17.50 -20.37
N CYS A 7 17.24 -16.23 -20.76
CA CYS A 7 16.63 -15.84 -22.03
C CYS A 7 17.66 -16.14 -23.13
N THR A 8 17.74 -17.40 -23.57
CA THR A 8 18.63 -17.82 -24.66
C THR A 8 18.12 -17.24 -25.98
N ALA A 9 18.81 -16.21 -26.49
CA ALA A 9 18.55 -15.63 -27.80
C ALA A 9 19.18 -16.50 -28.90
N VAL A 10 18.34 -17.13 -29.73
CA VAL A 10 18.75 -17.61 -31.06
C VAL A 10 18.18 -16.62 -32.06
N VAL A 11 19.04 -15.79 -32.66
CA VAL A 11 18.66 -14.84 -33.71
C VAL A 11 19.22 -15.33 -35.04
N LEU A 12 18.35 -15.90 -35.87
CA LEU A 12 18.52 -15.93 -37.32
C LEU A 12 18.21 -14.53 -37.87
N ALA A 13 18.99 -14.12 -38.87
CA ALA A 13 19.02 -12.79 -39.45
C ALA A 13 17.63 -12.20 -39.79
N GLY A 14 17.35 -11.03 -39.23
CA GLY A 14 16.19 -10.20 -39.53
C GLY A 14 16.10 -9.08 -38.51
N ALA A 15 16.49 -7.87 -38.90
CA ALA A 15 16.50 -6.70 -38.02
C ALA A 15 15.07 -6.29 -37.63
N VAL A 16 14.56 -6.87 -36.54
CA VAL A 16 13.36 -6.41 -35.84
C VAL A 16 13.83 -5.82 -34.52
N LEU A 17 13.89 -4.49 -34.42
CA LEU A 17 14.03 -3.80 -33.14
C LEU A 17 12.74 -4.01 -32.33
N ILE A 18 12.68 -5.09 -31.54
CA ILE A 18 11.66 -5.23 -30.51
C ILE A 18 12.11 -4.38 -29.32
N LEU A 19 11.65 -3.13 -29.28
CA LEU A 19 11.65 -2.31 -28.07
C LEU A 19 10.73 -3.00 -27.05
N ALA A 20 11.28 -3.91 -26.24
CA ALA A 20 10.62 -4.38 -25.03
C ALA A 20 10.57 -3.20 -24.05
N GLY A 21 9.55 -2.34 -24.19
CA GLY A 21 9.30 -1.24 -23.29
C GLY A 21 8.85 -1.79 -21.93
N CYS A 22 9.70 -1.68 -20.91
CA CYS A 22 9.25 -1.80 -19.54
C CYS A 22 8.28 -0.65 -19.25
N SER A 23 6.97 -0.91 -19.31
CA SER A 23 5.97 0.06 -18.86
C SER A 23 6.14 0.33 -17.37
N ILE A 24 6.40 1.59 -17.01
CA ILE A 24 6.34 2.06 -15.62
C ILE A 24 4.90 1.85 -15.15
N ARG A 25 4.69 0.97 -14.17
CA ARG A 25 3.36 0.62 -13.65
C ARG A 25 2.89 1.77 -12.74
N SER A 26 1.96 2.59 -13.23
CA SER A 26 1.34 3.69 -12.46
C SER A 26 0.15 3.25 -11.61
N GLY A 27 -0.29 1.99 -11.73
CA GLY A 27 -1.39 1.43 -10.94
C GLY A 27 -0.94 0.87 -9.59
N PRO A 28 -1.90 0.45 -8.75
CA PRO A 28 -1.59 -0.22 -7.48
C PRO A 28 -0.70 -1.46 -7.72
N PRO A 29 0.19 -1.77 -6.77
CA PRO A 29 1.06 -2.94 -6.86
C PRO A 29 0.22 -4.23 -6.73
N PRO A 30 0.65 -5.36 -7.33
CA PRO A 30 -0.08 -6.64 -7.23
C PRO A 30 -0.38 -7.05 -5.80
N GLU A 31 0.54 -6.82 -4.87
CA GLU A 31 0.39 -7.09 -3.44
C GLU A 31 -0.78 -6.32 -2.82
N PHE A 32 -1.18 -5.20 -3.42
CA PHE A 32 -2.38 -4.46 -3.02
C PHE A 32 -3.67 -5.10 -3.57
N THR A 33 -3.66 -5.55 -4.83
CA THR A 33 -4.84 -6.00 -5.58
C THR A 33 -5.13 -7.50 -5.50
N ASP A 34 -4.08 -8.32 -5.43
CA ASP A 34 -4.16 -9.78 -5.47
C ASP A 34 -4.40 -10.34 -4.07
N ARG A 35 -5.64 -10.16 -3.60
CA ARG A 35 -6.08 -10.64 -2.29
C ARG A 35 -7.59 -10.87 -2.25
N SER A 36 -8.01 -11.65 -1.27
CA SER A 36 -9.40 -11.63 -0.82
C SER A 36 -9.75 -10.26 -0.19
N PRO A 37 -10.94 -9.71 -0.44
CA PRO A 37 -11.42 -8.52 0.26
C PRO A 37 -11.40 -8.70 1.78
N LEU A 38 -11.02 -7.65 2.50
CA LEU A 38 -11.02 -7.60 3.97
C LEU A 38 -12.23 -6.80 4.46
N VAL A 39 -12.64 -7.04 5.71
CA VAL A 39 -13.66 -6.22 6.36
C VAL A 39 -13.16 -4.79 6.47
N SER A 40 -14.00 -3.81 6.12
CA SER A 40 -13.63 -2.40 6.22
C SER A 40 -13.79 -1.89 7.66
N CYS A 41 -12.76 -1.20 8.15
CA CYS A 41 -12.78 -0.38 9.36
C CYS A 41 -13.03 1.10 9.06
N GLY A 42 -13.41 1.42 7.81
CA GLY A 42 -13.78 2.75 7.36
C GLY A 42 -12.95 3.24 6.17
N GLU A 43 -13.52 4.24 5.51
CA GLU A 43 -12.84 5.12 4.57
C GLU A 43 -12.92 6.54 5.14
N ILE A 44 -11.77 7.12 5.45
CA ILE A 44 -11.67 8.35 6.23
C ILE A 44 -11.03 9.42 5.37
N VAL A 45 -11.65 10.58 5.32
CA VAL A 45 -11.07 11.78 4.71
C VAL A 45 -10.75 12.75 5.83
N LEU A 46 -9.47 13.03 6.02
CA LEU A 46 -8.97 13.99 7.00
C LEU A 46 -8.75 15.34 6.33
N ALA A 47 -9.11 16.42 7.01
CA ALA A 47 -8.59 17.74 6.70
C ALA A 47 -7.18 17.92 7.28
N GLN A 48 -6.53 19.02 6.93
CA GLN A 48 -5.20 19.35 7.47
C GLN A 48 -5.31 19.57 8.99
N GLY A 49 -4.54 18.81 9.77
CA GLY A 49 -4.57 18.85 11.23
C GLY A 49 -5.61 17.95 11.90
N ASP A 50 -6.45 17.25 11.12
CA ASP A 50 -7.37 16.26 11.68
C ASP A 50 -6.62 14.99 12.13
N THR A 51 -7.22 14.29 13.09
CA THR A 51 -6.71 13.02 13.62
C THR A 51 -7.59 11.85 13.19
N VAL A 52 -6.97 10.67 13.06
CA VAL A 52 -7.68 9.41 12.82
C VAL A 52 -8.67 9.14 13.97
N PRO A 53 -9.96 8.92 13.67
CA PRO A 53 -10.97 8.55 14.66
C PRO A 53 -10.56 7.32 15.48
N PRO A 54 -10.59 7.38 16.83
CA PRO A 54 -10.21 6.26 17.69
C PRO A 54 -11.03 4.98 17.46
N GLY A 55 -12.27 5.13 16.97
CA GLY A 55 -13.12 3.99 16.61
C GLY A 55 -12.58 3.17 15.43
N ALA A 56 -11.93 3.81 14.45
CA ALA A 56 -11.32 3.13 13.32
C ALA A 56 -10.06 2.36 13.75
N ILE A 57 -9.24 2.97 14.61
CA ILE A 57 -8.06 2.32 15.20
C ILE A 57 -8.48 1.09 16.02
N ARG A 58 -9.51 1.24 16.87
CA ARG A 58 -10.05 0.12 17.65
C ARG A 58 -10.59 -1.01 16.77
N CYS A 59 -11.27 -0.69 15.68
CA CYS A 59 -11.73 -1.70 14.73
C CYS A 59 -10.57 -2.53 14.16
N MET A 60 -9.47 -1.86 13.78
CA MET A 60 -8.26 -2.55 13.30
C MET A 60 -7.65 -3.44 14.41
N ASP A 61 -7.53 -2.91 15.62
CA ASP A 61 -7.01 -3.66 16.78
C ASP A 61 -7.83 -4.91 17.09
N GLU A 62 -9.17 -4.83 17.02
CA GLU A 62 -10.06 -5.95 17.29
C GLU A 62 -9.96 -7.05 16.22
N ALA A 63 -9.65 -6.69 14.98
CA ALA A 63 -9.51 -7.60 13.84
C ALA A 63 -8.10 -8.20 13.69
N ALA A 64 -7.09 -7.61 14.34
CA ALA A 64 -5.70 -8.06 14.30
C ALA A 64 -5.57 -9.51 14.77
N GLY A 65 -4.84 -10.33 14.01
CA GLY A 65 -4.66 -11.77 14.28
C GLY A 65 -5.91 -12.63 14.12
N LYS A 66 -7.04 -12.08 13.63
CA LYS A 66 -8.32 -12.79 13.45
C LYS A 66 -8.74 -12.85 11.99
N SER A 67 -9.89 -12.29 11.63
CA SER A 67 -10.41 -12.24 10.25
C SER A 67 -9.64 -11.26 9.36
N GLY A 68 -8.89 -10.34 9.98
CA GLY A 68 -8.29 -9.21 9.29
C GLY A 68 -9.30 -8.12 8.97
N ALA A 69 -8.77 -6.92 8.71
CA ALA A 69 -9.51 -5.73 8.36
C ALA A 69 -8.65 -4.76 7.56
N GLU A 70 -9.30 -3.81 6.89
CA GLU A 70 -8.66 -2.72 6.15
C GLU A 70 -9.24 -1.37 6.53
N LEU A 71 -8.37 -0.37 6.70
CA LEU A 71 -8.73 1.04 6.90
C LEU A 71 -8.08 1.87 5.79
N SER A 72 -8.84 2.73 5.12
CA SER A 72 -8.29 3.73 4.20
C SER A 72 -8.40 5.14 4.79
N ILE A 73 -7.31 5.91 4.66
CA ILE A 73 -7.21 7.30 5.13
C ILE A 73 -6.70 8.15 3.97
N SER A 74 -7.51 9.12 3.54
CA SER A 74 -7.13 10.19 2.62
C SER A 74 -6.76 11.42 3.44
N SER A 75 -5.55 11.94 3.26
CA SER A 75 -5.08 13.17 3.91
C SER A 75 -4.45 14.12 2.87
N PRO A 76 -4.70 15.43 2.95
CA PRO A 76 -4.08 16.40 2.05
C PRO A 76 -2.60 16.63 2.42
N THR A 77 -1.77 16.92 1.42
CA THR A 77 -0.46 17.54 1.61
C THR A 77 -0.61 19.01 2.03
N THR A 78 0.50 19.70 2.22
CA THR A 78 0.51 21.15 2.46
C THR A 78 -0.08 21.90 1.25
N GLU A 79 0.21 21.43 0.04
CA GLU A 79 -0.24 21.97 -1.24
C GLU A 79 -1.69 21.58 -1.59
N GLY A 80 -2.30 20.69 -0.80
CA GLY A 80 -3.70 20.26 -0.93
C GLY A 80 -3.91 18.98 -1.73
N ASP A 81 -2.86 18.37 -2.26
CA ASP A 81 -2.97 17.12 -3.01
C ASP A 81 -3.27 15.94 -2.06
N ALA A 82 -4.13 15.02 -2.49
CA ALA A 82 -4.51 13.88 -1.65
C ALA A 82 -3.47 12.75 -1.71
N ILE A 83 -3.09 12.26 -0.54
CA ILE A 83 -2.39 10.98 -0.36
C ILE A 83 -3.35 10.02 0.32
N ILE A 84 -3.48 8.79 -0.21
CA ILE A 84 -4.28 7.74 0.44
C ILE A 84 -3.37 6.68 1.05
N SER A 85 -3.50 6.47 2.35
CA SER A 85 -2.90 5.33 3.05
C SER A 85 -3.94 4.24 3.30
N TYR A 86 -3.59 3.00 2.99
CA TYR A 86 -4.35 1.80 3.30
C TYR A 86 -3.60 0.99 4.35
N PHE A 87 -4.27 0.67 5.45
CA PHE A 87 -3.74 -0.15 6.53
C PHE A 87 -4.45 -1.48 6.54
N ARG A 88 -3.71 -2.58 6.68
CA ARG A 88 -4.27 -3.93 6.76
C ARG A 88 -3.70 -4.67 7.96
N VAL A 89 -4.57 -5.45 8.58
CA VAL A 89 -4.24 -6.45 9.58
C VAL A 89 -4.88 -7.77 9.20
N GLY A 90 -4.35 -8.89 9.69
CA GLY A 90 -4.86 -10.21 9.36
C GLY A 90 -4.16 -11.33 10.12
N PRO A 91 -4.64 -12.58 9.99
CA PRO A 91 -4.02 -13.74 10.65
C PRO A 91 -2.64 -14.06 10.07
N GLU A 92 -2.36 -13.64 8.83
CA GLU A 92 -1.09 -13.85 8.13
C GLU A 92 -0.16 -12.61 8.19
N ILE A 93 -0.61 -11.52 8.83
CA ILE A 93 0.13 -10.26 8.91
C ILE A 93 0.65 -10.09 10.34
N ASP A 94 1.97 -10.17 10.51
CA ASP A 94 2.66 -9.86 11.77
C ASP A 94 2.81 -8.33 11.93
N GLY A 95 1.82 -7.70 12.54
CA GLY A 95 1.75 -6.24 12.70
C GLY A 95 0.76 -5.60 11.72
N ILE A 96 1.21 -4.62 10.94
CA ILE A 96 0.37 -3.87 9.99
C ILE A 96 1.05 -3.77 8.63
N ASP A 97 0.31 -4.05 7.55
CA ASP A 97 0.72 -3.67 6.20
C ASP A 97 0.18 -2.28 5.86
N GLN A 98 1.06 -1.36 5.46
CA GLN A 98 0.68 -0.04 4.96
C GLN A 98 1.04 0.11 3.49
N PHE A 99 0.04 0.47 2.68
CA PHE A 99 0.20 0.88 1.30
C PHE A 99 -0.12 2.36 1.19
N VAL A 100 0.70 3.13 0.48
CA VAL A 100 0.48 4.57 0.29
C VAL A 100 0.39 4.86 -1.20
N ASP A 101 -0.76 5.37 -1.62
CA ASP A 101 -1.00 5.96 -2.94
C ASP A 101 -0.72 7.46 -2.89
N ALA A 102 0.47 7.85 -3.35
CA ALA A 102 0.84 9.25 -3.56
C ALA A 102 0.78 9.65 -5.04
N THR A 103 0.07 8.91 -5.90
CA THR A 103 0.05 9.18 -7.36
C THR A 103 -0.58 10.52 -7.73
N ARG A 104 -1.40 11.07 -6.82
CA ARG A 104 -2.04 12.39 -6.94
C ARG A 104 -1.25 13.55 -6.33
N ASP A 105 -0.15 13.27 -5.64
CA ASP A 105 0.73 14.30 -5.07
C ASP A 105 1.64 14.88 -6.17
N SER A 106 1.29 16.04 -6.70
CA SER A 106 1.94 16.69 -7.83
C SER A 106 3.40 17.07 -7.54
N PHE A 107 3.72 17.33 -6.28
CA PHE A 107 5.03 17.78 -5.82
C PHE A 107 5.83 16.66 -5.12
N GLY A 108 5.21 15.51 -4.87
CA GLY A 108 5.84 14.37 -4.24
C GLY A 108 6.26 13.23 -5.19
N PRO A 109 6.43 12.01 -4.65
CA PRO A 109 7.00 10.87 -5.38
C PRO A 109 6.12 10.29 -6.50
N ARG A 110 4.82 10.62 -6.53
CA ARG A 110 3.86 10.18 -7.57
C ARG A 110 3.83 8.68 -7.82
N ARG A 111 3.95 7.90 -6.75
CA ARG A 111 4.04 6.44 -6.80
C ARG A 111 3.34 5.79 -5.63
N TRP A 112 3.09 4.50 -5.80
CA TRP A 112 2.74 3.63 -4.69
C TRP A 112 3.98 3.29 -3.87
N THR A 113 3.81 3.18 -2.56
CA THR A 113 4.81 2.62 -1.65
C THR A 113 4.15 1.58 -0.74
N TYR A 114 4.95 0.65 -0.26
CA TYR A 114 4.52 -0.40 0.67
C TYR A 114 5.53 -0.48 1.81
N GLN A 115 5.02 -0.62 3.02
CA GLN A 115 5.81 -0.96 4.19
C GLN A 115 5.08 -1.97 5.07
N HIS A 116 5.85 -2.92 5.60
CA HIS A 116 5.38 -3.87 6.58
C HIS A 116 5.88 -3.44 7.97
N CYS A 117 4.95 -3.04 8.82
CA CYS A 117 5.17 -2.55 10.16
C CYS A 117 5.15 -3.74 11.13
N ARG A 118 6.32 -4.29 11.48
CA ARG A 118 6.45 -5.52 12.26
C ARG A 118 6.17 -5.35 13.76
N GLY A 119 5.64 -6.40 14.38
CA GLY A 119 5.56 -6.54 15.82
C GLY A 119 4.42 -5.75 16.45
N ASN A 120 4.64 -5.25 17.68
CA ASN A 120 3.62 -4.54 18.45
C ASN A 120 3.47 -3.08 17.99
N VAL A 121 2.77 -2.90 16.88
CA VAL A 121 2.51 -1.59 16.27
C VAL A 121 1.01 -1.23 16.32
N THR A 122 0.71 0.05 16.11
CA THR A 122 -0.64 0.58 15.92
C THR A 122 -0.63 1.69 14.86
N ILE A 123 -1.82 2.14 14.45
CA ILE A 123 -1.98 3.32 13.59
C ILE A 123 -2.02 4.54 14.51
N SER A 124 -1.10 5.48 14.29
CA SER A 124 -1.05 6.74 15.03
C SER A 124 -2.25 7.64 14.70
N GLU A 125 -2.47 8.65 15.53
CA GLU A 125 -3.50 9.66 15.28
C GLU A 125 -3.27 10.44 13.96
N TYR A 126 -2.07 10.40 13.38
CA TYR A 126 -1.73 11.05 12.11
C TYR A 126 -1.72 10.09 10.91
N GLY A 127 -2.20 8.85 11.06
CA GLY A 127 -2.26 7.90 9.96
C GLY A 127 -0.89 7.38 9.53
N ALA A 128 -0.06 6.99 10.50
CA ALA A 128 1.19 6.27 10.26
C ALA A 128 1.30 5.06 11.19
N CYS A 129 2.02 4.01 10.78
CA CYS A 129 2.40 2.97 11.73
C CYS A 129 3.35 3.52 12.79
N THR A 130 3.10 3.20 14.06
CA THR A 130 4.02 3.49 15.18
C THR A 130 4.13 2.28 16.10
N ALA A 131 5.27 2.13 16.77
CA ALA A 131 5.40 1.22 17.90
C ALA A 131 4.39 1.60 19.00
N ARG A 132 3.83 0.59 19.66
CA ARG A 132 3.05 0.77 20.88
C ARG A 132 3.92 0.93 22.11
#